data_AF-A0A7V4AN83-F1
#
_entry.id   AF-A0A7V4AN83-F1
#
_cell.length_a   1.000
_cell.length_b   1.000
_cell.length_c   1.000
_cell.angle_alpha   90.00
_cell.angle_beta   90.00
_cell.angle_gamma   90.00
#
_symmetry.space_group_name_H-M   'P 1'
#
loop_
_entity.id
_entity.type
_entity.pdbx_description
1 polymer ?
#
loop_
_entity_poly.entity_id
_entity_poly.type
_entity_poly.pdbx_seq_one_letter_code
_entity_poly.pdbx_strand_id
1 'polypeptide(L)'
;QSLPVHPIRPGEDYYLGVFLVGGYQDVLGSNHNLFGQVGEAHVVVDEEGFAIERFVPGETAEKVIEKMGFTARELFLGVERLVRQSRLSPVEKGAFLERYMRELQGYTYLED
;
A
#
# COMPACT_ATOMS: atom_id res chain seq x y z
N GLN A 1 -30.82 2.03 6.04
CA GLN A 1 -30.38 3.42 6.28
C GLN A 1 -29.19 3.69 5.38
N SER A 2 -29.00 4.93 4.91
CA SER A 2 -27.87 5.32 4.07
C SER A 2 -27.22 6.59 4.61
N LEU A 3 -25.93 6.79 4.31
CA LEU A 3 -25.19 8.00 4.64
C LEU A 3 -25.34 9.02 3.50
N PRO A 4 -25.89 10.23 3.74
CA PRO A 4 -25.90 11.28 2.73
C PRO A 4 -24.48 11.80 2.50
N VAL A 5 -24.11 11.96 1.24
CA VAL A 5 -22.80 12.48 0.80
C VAL A 5 -23.00 13.50 -0.33
N HIS A 6 -22.01 14.35 -0.56
CA HIS A 6 -22.04 15.29 -1.69
C HIS A 6 -21.90 14.52 -3.02
N PRO A 7 -22.38 15.07 -4.15
CA PRO A 7 -22.10 14.50 -5.47
C PRO A 7 -20.60 14.46 -5.74
N ILE A 8 -20.10 13.32 -6.24
CA ILE A 8 -18.71 13.15 -6.65
C ILE A 8 -18.51 13.87 -7.99
N ARG A 9 -17.45 14.67 -8.09
CA ARG A 9 -17.10 15.40 -9.31
C ARG A 9 -15.95 14.70 -10.04
N PRO A 10 -16.03 14.49 -11.37
CA PRO A 10 -14.94 13.86 -12.11
C PRO A 10 -13.63 14.64 -11.97
N GLY A 11 -12.56 13.94 -11.58
CA GLY A 11 -11.22 14.51 -11.44
C GLY A 11 -10.97 15.28 -10.14
N GLU A 12 -11.90 15.28 -9.18
CA GLU A 12 -11.68 15.82 -7.83
C GLU A 12 -11.53 14.67 -6.81
N ASP A 13 -10.53 14.80 -5.92
CA ASP A 13 -10.35 13.86 -4.81
C ASP A 13 -11.51 13.96 -3.82
N TYR A 14 -12.01 12.81 -3.38
CA TYR A 14 -13.10 12.72 -2.41
C TYR A 14 -12.66 11.94 -1.17
N TYR A 15 -12.11 12.64 -0.18
CA TYR A 15 -11.65 12.02 1.06
C TYR A 15 -12.80 11.74 2.03
N LEU A 16 -12.79 10.55 2.63
CA LEU A 16 -13.70 10.16 3.71
C LEU A 16 -12.94 10.11 5.04
N GLY A 17 -13.50 10.75 6.06
CA GLY A 17 -13.01 10.66 7.44
C GLY A 17 -13.83 9.65 8.24
N VAL A 18 -13.13 8.72 8.90
CA VAL A 18 -13.74 7.80 9.87
C VAL A 18 -13.20 8.16 11.25
N PHE A 19 -14.09 8.51 12.17
CA PHE A 19 -13.73 9.03 13.49
C PHE A 19 -13.98 7.99 14.58
N LEU A 20 -13.39 8.22 15.75
CA LEU A 20 -13.50 7.35 16.93
C LEU A 20 -12.91 5.94 16.72
N VAL A 21 -11.91 5.82 15.84
CA VAL A 21 -11.23 4.55 15.52
C VAL A 21 -9.98 4.28 16.36
N GLY A 22 -9.52 5.25 17.16
CA GLY A 22 -8.27 5.13 17.95
C GLY A 22 -8.31 4.11 19.10
N GLY A 23 -9.46 3.48 19.36
CA GLY A 23 -9.59 2.39 20.32
C GLY A 23 -9.64 1.04 19.61
N TYR A 24 -8.72 0.14 19.95
CA TYR A 24 -8.68 -1.27 19.54
C TYR A 24 -8.51 -1.58 18.04
N GLN A 25 -8.83 -0.68 17.11
CA GLN A 25 -8.82 -0.99 15.68
C GLN A 25 -7.42 -1.30 15.16
N ASP A 26 -6.40 -0.59 15.65
CA ASP A 26 -5.01 -0.76 15.20
C ASP A 26 -4.44 -2.15 15.53
N VAL A 27 -4.93 -2.75 16.62
CA VAL A 27 -4.43 -4.05 17.14
C VAL A 27 -5.28 -5.22 16.68
N LEU A 28 -6.57 -4.99 16.44
CA LEU A 28 -7.52 -6.03 16.01
C LEU A 28 -7.63 -6.15 14.48
N GLY A 29 -7.02 -5.24 13.72
CA GLY A 29 -6.98 -5.27 12.27
C GLY A 29 -6.31 -6.55 11.76
N SER A 30 -7.04 -7.33 10.99
CA SER A 30 -6.50 -8.42 10.18
C SER A 30 -6.11 -7.90 8.80
N ASN A 31 -4.99 -8.39 8.25
CA ASN A 31 -4.55 -8.10 6.88
C ASN A 31 -5.40 -8.88 5.86
N HIS A 32 -6.72 -8.62 5.83
CA HIS A 32 -7.62 -9.19 4.84
C HIS A 32 -7.15 -8.78 3.44
N ASN A 33 -7.00 -9.76 2.56
CA ASN A 33 -6.44 -9.59 1.21
C ASN A 33 -5.03 -8.99 1.17
N LEU A 34 -4.24 -9.15 2.24
CA LEU A 34 -2.86 -8.66 2.30
C LEU A 34 -2.75 -7.13 2.24
N PHE A 35 -3.83 -6.40 2.50
CA PHE A 35 -3.72 -4.97 2.83
C PHE A 35 -2.98 -4.86 4.16
N GLY A 36 -1.82 -4.20 4.12
CA GLY A 36 -0.96 -4.01 5.28
C GLY A 36 -1.42 -2.81 6.11
N GLN A 37 -0.60 -2.44 7.10
CA GLN A 37 -0.91 -1.25 7.89
C GLN A 37 -0.93 0.01 7.02
N VAL A 38 -1.85 0.92 7.34
CA VAL A 38 -1.93 2.21 6.69
C VAL A 38 -0.80 3.14 7.15
N GLY A 39 -0.46 4.13 6.33
CA GLY A 39 0.39 5.23 6.77
C GLY A 39 -0.26 6.02 7.90
N GLU A 40 0.54 6.39 8.89
CA GLU A 40 0.10 7.10 10.10
C GLU A 40 0.91 8.38 10.27
N ALA A 41 0.22 9.49 10.57
CA ALA A 41 0.84 10.77 10.85
C ALA A 41 0.46 11.25 12.25
N HIS A 42 1.44 11.69 13.03
CA HIS A 42 1.23 12.31 14.33
C HIS A 42 1.23 13.82 14.13
N VAL A 43 0.08 14.44 14.37
CA VAL A 43 -0.13 15.87 14.15
C VAL A 43 -0.22 16.58 15.50
N VAL A 44 0.62 17.58 15.69
CA VAL A 44 0.59 18.50 16.84
C VAL A 44 -0.01 19.82 16.39
N VAL A 45 -0.84 20.41 17.25
CA VAL A 45 -1.54 21.67 16.97
C VAL A 45 -1.27 22.65 18.12
N ASP A 46 -0.93 23.89 17.77
CA ASP A 46 -0.66 25.00 18.69
C ASP A 46 -1.35 26.30 18.22
N GLU A 47 -0.96 27.45 18.80
CA GLU A 47 -1.51 28.76 18.46
C GLU A 47 -1.11 29.25 17.06
N GLU A 48 -0.04 28.71 16.49
CA GLU A 48 0.59 29.14 15.23
C GLU A 48 0.13 28.26 14.06
N GLY A 49 -0.33 27.04 14.33
CA GLY A 49 -0.97 26.16 13.35
C GLY A 49 -0.87 24.69 13.73
N PHE A 50 -0.50 23.86 12.76
CA PHE A 50 -0.26 22.44 12.97
C PHE A 50 1.06 22.01 12.33
N ALA A 51 1.66 20.97 12.88
CA ALA A 51 2.85 20.32 12.33
C ALA A 51 2.70 18.80 12.36
N ILE A 52 3.29 18.13 11.35
CA ILE A 52 3.45 16.67 11.37
C ILE A 52 4.75 16.37 12.12
N GLU A 53 4.63 15.92 13.36
CA GLU A 53 5.77 15.59 14.21
C GLU A 53 6.44 14.28 13.76
N ARG A 54 5.61 13.31 13.36
CA ARG A 54 6.07 11.98 12.93
C ARG A 54 5.20 11.45 11.80
N PHE A 55 5.84 10.79 10.85
CA PHE A 55 5.17 10.00 9.84
C PHE A 55 5.69 8.56 9.88
N VAL A 56 4.79 7.60 10.00
CA VAL A 56 5.06 6.17 9.88
C VAL A 56 4.50 5.73 8.53
N PRO A 57 5.35 5.32 7.57
CA PRO A 57 4.86 4.85 6.28
C PRO A 57 4.07 3.55 6.46
N GLY A 58 3.04 3.38 5.64
CA GLY A 58 2.29 2.13 5.61
C GLY A 58 3.10 0.99 5.00
N GLU A 59 2.57 -0.22 5.10
CA GLU A 59 3.31 -1.43 4.71
C GLU A 59 3.33 -1.66 3.20
N THR A 60 4.50 -2.11 2.73
CA THR A 60 4.71 -2.55 1.35
C THR A 60 4.24 -3.99 1.13
N ALA A 61 4.00 -4.35 -0.13
CA ALA A 61 3.63 -5.72 -0.51
C ALA A 61 4.70 -6.74 -0.06
N GLU A 62 5.98 -6.38 -0.19
CA GLU A 62 7.13 -7.13 0.34
C GLU A 62 6.94 -7.42 1.83
N LYS A 63 6.63 -6.39 2.63
CA LYS A 63 6.52 -6.56 4.07
C LYS A 63 5.37 -7.47 4.48
N VAL A 64 4.24 -7.37 3.77
CA VAL A 64 3.10 -8.24 4.05
C VAL A 64 3.36 -9.68 3.63
N ILE A 65 4.04 -9.90 2.50
CA ILE A 65 4.41 -11.24 2.03
C ILE A 65 5.45 -11.90 2.96
N GLU A 66 6.39 -11.13 3.52
CA GLU A 66 7.32 -11.61 4.56
C GLU A 66 6.58 -12.22 5.75
N LYS A 67 5.47 -11.60 6.19
CA LYS A 67 4.63 -12.12 7.28
C LYS A 67 3.97 -13.46 6.94
N MET A 68 3.79 -13.75 5.65
CA MET A 68 3.25 -15.02 5.16
C MET A 68 4.33 -16.11 5.01
N GLY A 69 5.59 -15.80 5.35
CA GLY A 69 6.70 -16.75 5.32
C GLY A 69 7.44 -16.86 3.99
N PHE A 70 7.26 -15.89 3.09
CA PHE A 70 7.99 -15.81 1.83
C PHE A 70 8.95 -14.63 1.83
N THR A 71 10.08 -14.75 1.15
CA THR A 71 10.98 -13.62 0.93
C THR A 71 10.77 -13.01 -0.45
N ALA A 72 10.97 -11.69 -0.58
CA ALA A 72 10.96 -11.02 -1.88
C ALA A 72 11.94 -11.65 -2.87
N ARG A 73 13.09 -12.12 -2.36
CA ARG A 73 14.11 -12.81 -3.15
C ARG A 73 13.60 -14.13 -3.72
N GLU A 74 12.93 -14.96 -2.93
CA GLU A 74 12.38 -16.24 -3.41
C GLU A 74 11.35 -16.01 -4.51
N LEU A 75 10.45 -15.04 -4.31
CA LEU A 75 9.46 -14.68 -5.31
C LEU A 75 10.10 -14.16 -6.60
N PHE A 76 11.07 -13.25 -6.48
CA PHE A 76 11.81 -12.71 -7.61
C PHE A 76 12.49 -13.82 -8.43
N LEU A 77 13.19 -14.75 -7.78
CA LEU A 77 13.85 -15.87 -8.47
C LEU A 77 12.85 -16.81 -9.16
N GLY A 78 11.67 -17.00 -8.57
CA GLY A 78 10.58 -17.74 -9.18
C GLY A 78 10.07 -17.07 -10.46
N VAL A 79 9.76 -15.78 -10.37
CA VAL A 79 9.29 -14.97 -11.50
C VAL A 79 10.36 -14.84 -12.59
N GLU A 80 11.62 -14.60 -12.23
CA GLU A 80 12.74 -14.51 -13.16
C GLU A 80 12.86 -15.78 -14.01
N ARG A 81 12.71 -16.96 -13.40
CA ARG A 81 12.73 -18.25 -14.12
C ARG A 81 11.61 -18.34 -15.16
N LEU A 82 10.39 -17.92 -14.80
CA LEU A 82 9.25 -17.91 -15.71
C LEU A 82 9.44 -16.91 -16.85
N VAL A 83 9.92 -15.70 -16.53
CA VAL A 83 10.21 -14.65 -17.51
C VAL A 83 11.28 -15.11 -18.50
N ARG A 84 12.33 -15.79 -18.03
CA ARG A 84 13.38 -16.36 -18.92
C ARG A 84 12.78 -17.33 -19.95
N GLN A 85 11.83 -18.17 -19.55
CA GLN A 85 11.16 -19.16 -20.41
C GLN A 85 10.03 -18.57 -21.28
N SER A 86 9.63 -17.32 -21.03
CA SER A 86 8.57 -16.67 -21.80
C SER A 86 9.00 -16.29 -23.22
N ARG A 87 8.00 -16.04 -24.08
CA ARG A 87 8.16 -15.56 -25.46
C ARG A 87 8.42 -14.05 -25.57
N LEU A 88 8.56 -13.34 -24.44
CA LEU A 88 8.87 -11.92 -24.41
C LEU A 88 10.24 -11.65 -25.06
N SER A 89 10.39 -10.47 -25.67
CA SER A 89 11.69 -9.97 -26.11
C SER A 89 12.61 -9.67 -24.91
N PRO A 90 13.94 -9.58 -25.09
CA PRO A 90 14.85 -9.21 -24.01
C PRO A 90 14.49 -7.90 -23.30
N VAL A 91 13.99 -6.91 -24.06
CA VAL A 91 13.58 -5.60 -23.52
C VAL A 91 12.33 -5.75 -22.65
N GLU A 92 11.31 -6.47 -23.12
CA GLU A 92 10.09 -6.73 -22.35
C GLU A 92 10.36 -7.55 -21.09
N LYS A 93 11.30 -8.51 -21.14
CA LYS A 93 11.71 -9.28 -19.96
C LYS A 93 12.32 -8.38 -18.88
N GLY A 94 13.21 -7.47 -19.28
CA GLY A 94 13.80 -6.49 -18.36
C GLY A 94 12.74 -5.59 -17.75
N ALA A 95 11.90 -4.97 -18.59
CA ALA A 95 10.83 -4.09 -18.15
C ALA A 95 9.82 -4.79 -17.21
N PHE A 96 9.50 -6.06 -17.47
CA PHE A 96 8.62 -6.85 -16.61
C PHE A 96 9.23 -7.06 -15.23
N LEU A 97 10.50 -7.46 -15.15
CA LEU A 97 11.16 -7.73 -13.86
C LEU A 97 11.35 -6.45 -13.05
N GLU A 98 11.69 -5.34 -13.70
CA GLU A 98 11.77 -4.03 -13.06
C GLU A 98 10.42 -3.60 -12.51
N ARG A 99 9.34 -3.77 -13.29
CA ARG A 99 7.99 -3.49 -12.82
C ARG A 99 7.64 -4.38 -11.64
N TYR A 100 7.84 -5.70 -11.75
CA TYR A 100 7.54 -6.64 -10.69
C TYR A 100 8.21 -6.28 -9.35
N MET A 101 9.50 -5.92 -9.38
CA MET A 101 10.21 -5.45 -8.19
C MET A 101 9.61 -4.16 -7.62
N ARG A 102 9.27 -3.21 -8.48
CA ARG A 102 8.65 -1.94 -8.07
C ARG A 102 7.32 -2.17 -7.36
N GLU A 103 6.45 -3.03 -7.92
CA GLU A 103 5.16 -3.37 -7.30
C GLU A 103 5.35 -4.06 -5.94
N LEU A 104 6.36 -4.93 -5.82
CA LEU A 104 6.66 -5.62 -4.57
C LEU A 104 7.13 -4.65 -3.46
N GLN A 105 7.86 -3.61 -3.84
CA GLN A 105 8.28 -2.54 -2.94
C GLN A 105 7.21 -1.44 -2.77
N GLY A 106 6.12 -1.52 -3.54
CA GLY A 106 5.01 -0.58 -3.52
C GLY A 106 4.13 -0.73 -2.29
N TYR A 107 3.35 0.32 -2.02
CA TYR A 107 2.36 0.33 -0.96
C TYR A 107 1.25 -0.69 -1.24
N THR A 108 0.66 -1.26 -0.20
CA THR A 108 -0.34 -2.33 -0.35
C THR A 108 -1.70 -1.86 -0.86
N TYR A 109 -1.96 -0.55 -0.86
CA TYR A 109 -3.20 0.06 -1.31
C TYR A 109 -3.13 0.45 -2.79
N LEU A 110 -4.31 0.72 -3.36
CA LEU A 110 -4.46 1.06 -4.77
C LEU A 110 -3.93 2.47 -5.09
N GLU A 111 -3.52 2.65 -6.34
CA GLU A 111 -3.15 3.94 -6.94
C GLU A 111 -4.29 4.42 -7.87
N ASP A 112 -4.44 5.74 -8.04
CA ASP A 112 -5.44 6.39 -8.90
C ASP A 112 -5.05 6.40 -10.40
#